data_AF-A0A529WHN9-F1
#
_entry.id   AF-A0A529WHN9-F1
#
_cell.length_a   1.000
_cell.length_b   1.000
_cell.length_c   1.000
_cell.angle_alpha   90.00
_cell.angle_beta   90.00
_cell.angle_gamma   90.00
#
_symmetry.space_group_name_H-M   'P 1'
#
loop_
_entity.id
_entity.type
_entity.pdbx_description
1 polymer ?
#
loop_
_entity_poly.entity_id
_entity_poly.type
_entity_poly.pdbx_seq_one_letter_code
_entity_poly.pdbx_strand_id
1 'polypeptide(L)'
;DWLFGLLARRMLAIDPQARSSMWDDLKRGRPTEIDELQGAVIRLARQAGIPTPMNERVAALVRQAEAEKRGPPGLGPDAVNAIPGKV
;
A
#
# COMPACT_ATOMS: atom_id res chain seq x y z
N ASP A 1 -6.27 28.55 -22.61
CA ASP A 1 -5.23 27.68 -22.01
C ASP A 1 -5.26 26.25 -22.58
N TRP A 2 -5.15 26.10 -23.91
CA TRP A 2 -5.28 24.80 -24.59
C TRP A 2 -3.96 24.01 -24.61
N LEU A 3 -2.84 24.73 -24.72
CA LEU A 3 -1.49 24.16 -24.73
C LEU A 3 -1.16 23.49 -23.40
N PHE A 4 -1.55 24.10 -22.27
CA PHE A 4 -1.43 23.48 -20.95
C PHE A 4 -2.23 22.18 -20.87
N GLY A 5 -3.48 22.17 -21.33
CA GLY A 5 -4.31 20.96 -21.35
C GLY A 5 -3.72 19.81 -22.18
N LEU A 6 -3.06 20.12 -23.30
CA LEU A 6 -2.38 19.10 -24.12
C LEU A 6 -1.16 18.51 -23.42
N LEU A 7 -0.34 19.35 -22.77
CA LEU A 7 0.86 18.92 -22.04
C LEU A 7 0.51 18.20 -20.73
N ALA A 8 -0.44 18.72 -19.96
CA ALA A 8 -0.91 18.15 -18.70
C ALA A 8 -1.44 16.72 -18.89
N ARG A 9 -2.15 16.42 -19.99
CA ARG A 9 -2.65 15.07 -20.29
C ARG A 9 -1.54 14.03 -20.41
N ARG A 10 -0.37 14.40 -20.96
CA ARG A 10 0.79 13.48 -21.03
C ARG A 10 1.50 13.36 -19.68
N MET A 11 1.59 14.45 -18.91
CA MET A 11 2.20 14.42 -17.57
C MET A 11 1.36 13.64 -16.55
N LEU A 12 0.04 13.67 -16.69
CA LEU A 12 -0.90 12.95 -15.82
C LEU A 12 -1.19 11.52 -16.31
N ALA A 13 -0.65 11.12 -17.47
CA ALA A 13 -0.83 9.77 -17.98
C ALA A 13 -0.07 8.79 -17.07
N ILE A 14 -0.80 7.95 -16.35
CA ILE A 14 -0.23 6.89 -15.52
C ILE A 14 0.10 5.70 -16.42
N ASP A 15 1.36 5.27 -16.39
CA ASP A 15 1.80 4.06 -17.10
C ASP A 15 1.01 2.83 -16.57
N PRO A 16 0.37 2.03 -17.44
CA PRO A 16 -0.31 0.79 -17.04
C PRO A 16 0.57 -0.20 -16.26
N GLN A 17 1.89 -0.14 -16.45
CA GLN A 17 2.88 -0.95 -15.74
C GLN A 17 3.42 -0.28 -14.47
N ALA A 18 3.02 0.95 -14.15
CA ALA A 18 3.42 1.61 -12.92
C ALA A 18 3.05 0.76 -11.69
N ARG A 19 3.97 0.70 -10.75
CA ARG A 19 3.80 0.04 -9.45
C ARG A 19 4.18 1.03 -8.35
N SER A 20 3.71 0.78 -7.12
CA SER A 20 4.11 1.58 -5.98
C SER A 20 5.57 1.34 -5.62
N SER A 21 6.21 2.32 -4.97
CA SER A 21 7.58 2.17 -4.46
C SER A 21 7.73 0.95 -3.55
N MET A 22 6.79 0.71 -2.64
CA MET A 22 6.81 -0.47 -1.77
C MET A 22 6.69 -1.80 -2.54
N TRP A 23 5.93 -1.84 -3.65
CA TRP A 23 5.90 -3.03 -4.52
C TRP A 23 7.28 -3.27 -5.13
N ASP A 24 7.94 -2.20 -5.56
CA ASP A 24 9.29 -2.21 -6.10
C ASP A 24 10.35 -2.63 -5.07
N ASP A 25 10.19 -2.21 -3.81
CA ASP A 25 11.03 -2.61 -2.68
C ASP A 25 10.88 -4.09 -2.37
N LEU A 26 9.64 -4.58 -2.27
CA LEU A 26 9.36 -6.01 -2.09
C LEU A 26 9.96 -6.82 -3.24
N LYS A 27 9.81 -6.36 -4.49
CA LYS A 27 10.37 -7.05 -5.67
C LYS A 27 11.90 -7.13 -5.63
N ARG A 28 12.56 -6.13 -5.03
CA ARG A 28 14.02 -6.07 -4.85
C ARG A 28 14.50 -6.63 -3.51
N GLY A 29 13.59 -7.11 -2.65
CA GLY A 29 13.91 -7.61 -1.31
C GLY A 29 14.46 -6.54 -0.36
N ARG A 30 14.09 -5.27 -0.56
CA ARG A 30 14.44 -4.15 0.33
C ARG A 30 13.38 -3.96 1.43
N PRO A 31 13.75 -3.40 2.58
CA PRO A 31 12.77 -2.88 3.53
C PRO A 31 11.86 -1.84 2.87
N THR A 32 10.59 -1.85 3.23
CA THR A 32 9.58 -0.88 2.77
C THR A 32 9.35 0.22 3.80
N GLU A 33 8.62 1.27 3.42
CA GLU A 33 8.20 2.35 4.32
C GLU A 33 6.88 2.05 5.05
N ILE A 34 6.49 0.77 5.20
CA ILE A 34 5.17 0.40 5.72
C ILE A 34 4.90 0.95 7.14
N ASP A 35 5.91 1.00 7.99
CA ASP A 35 5.80 1.49 9.37
C ASP A 35 5.78 3.02 9.47
N GLU A 36 6.35 3.70 8.47
CA GLU A 36 6.36 5.16 8.39
C GLU A 36 5.07 5.69 7.77
N LEU A 37 4.55 5.02 6.74
CA LEU A 37 3.32 5.44 6.09
C LEU A 37 2.10 4.90 6.83
N GLN A 38 1.92 3.57 6.81
CA GLN A 38 0.71 2.96 7.36
C GLN A 38 0.77 2.86 8.88
N GLY A 39 1.97 2.64 9.43
CA GLY A 39 2.18 2.73 10.87
C GLY A 39 1.90 4.13 11.43
N ALA A 40 2.19 5.22 10.71
CA ALA A 40 1.83 6.57 11.17
C ALA A 40 0.30 6.76 11.29
N VAL A 41 -0.46 6.30 10.28
CA VAL A 41 -1.93 6.36 10.31
C VAL A 41 -2.47 5.58 11.51
N ILE A 42 -1.98 4.35 11.75
CA ILE A 42 -2.41 3.52 12.89
C ILE A 42 -2.08 4.20 14.22
N ARG A 43 -0.87 4.79 14.36
CA ARG A 43 -0.47 5.53 15.58
C ARG A 43 -1.38 6.72 15.84
N LEU A 44 -1.69 7.51 14.82
CA LEU A 44 -2.60 8.66 14.91
C LEU A 44 -4.03 8.22 15.27
N ALA A 45 -4.53 7.17 14.61
CA ALA A 45 -5.87 6.64 14.91
C ALA A 45 -5.98 6.12 16.35
N ARG A 46 -4.92 5.47 16.86
CA ARG A 46 -4.85 5.04 18.26
C ARG A 46 -4.92 6.21 19.24
N GLN A 47 -4.22 7.32 18.96
CA GLN A 47 -4.31 8.54 19.77
C GLN A 47 -5.72 9.14 19.77
N ALA A 48 -6.45 9.00 18.66
CA ALA A 48 -7.83 9.46 18.53
C ALA A 48 -8.88 8.43 19.00
N GLY A 49 -8.49 7.24 19.46
CA GLY A 49 -9.41 6.17 19.84
C GLY A 49 -10.20 5.56 18.67
N ILE A 50 -9.69 5.69 17.44
CA ILE A 50 -10.35 5.20 16.22
C ILE A 50 -9.74 3.84 15.80
N PRO A 51 -10.53 2.77 15.64
CA PRO A 51 -10.02 1.49 15.14
C PRO A 51 -9.70 1.56 13.64
N THR A 52 -8.59 0.93 13.23
CA THR A 52 -8.14 0.90 11.81
C THR A 52 -7.83 -0.54 11.33
N PRO A 53 -8.81 -1.46 11.40
CA PRO A 53 -8.57 -2.90 11.16
C PRO A 53 -8.00 -3.19 9.77
N MET A 54 -8.42 -2.44 8.75
CA MET A 54 -7.91 -2.60 7.39
C MET A 54 -6.44 -2.18 7.30
N ASN A 55 -6.08 -1.04 7.88
CA ASN A 55 -4.71 -0.52 7.87
C ASN A 55 -3.77 -1.47 8.62
N GLU A 56 -4.20 -1.97 9.78
CA GLU A 56 -3.46 -2.97 10.57
C GLU A 56 -3.26 -4.27 9.78
N ARG A 57 -4.31 -4.74 9.09
CA ARG A 57 -4.25 -5.94 8.26
C ARG A 57 -3.28 -5.79 7.09
N VAL A 58 -3.37 -4.68 6.35
CA VAL A 58 -2.45 -4.39 5.23
C VAL A 58 -1.01 -4.29 5.74
N ALA A 59 -0.77 -3.59 6.85
CA ALA A 59 0.56 -3.48 7.45
C ALA A 59 1.13 -4.86 7.83
N ALA A 60 0.31 -5.73 8.45
CA ALA A 60 0.73 -7.09 8.78
C ALA A 60 1.07 -7.93 7.53
N LEU A 61 0.27 -7.85 6.47
CA LEU A 61 0.51 -8.58 5.22
C LEU A 61 1.78 -8.10 4.50
N VAL A 62 2.08 -6.81 4.53
CA VAL A 62 3.32 -6.26 3.95
C VAL A 62 4.54 -6.71 4.76
N ARG A 63 4.50 -6.63 6.09
CA ARG A 63 5.59 -7.14 6.96
C ARG A 63 5.83 -8.64 6.75
N GLN A 64 4.77 -9.41 6.55
CA GLN A 64 4.89 -10.83 6.18
C GLN A 64 5.61 -10.99 4.84
N ALA A 65 5.24 -10.23 3.81
CA ALA A 65 5.90 -10.28 2.51
C ALA A 65 7.39 -9.88 2.59
N GLU A 66 7.74 -8.89 3.41
CA GLU A 66 9.13 -8.50 3.69
C GLU A 66 9.93 -9.64 4.34
N ALA A 67 9.34 -10.31 5.34
CA ALA A 67 9.98 -11.43 6.03
C ALA A 67 10.21 -12.63 5.11
N GLU A 68 9.24 -12.92 4.24
CA GLU A 68 9.30 -14.04 3.30
C GLU A 68 10.26 -13.80 2.13
N LYS A 69 10.50 -12.53 1.76
CA LYS A 69 11.38 -12.14 0.63
C LYS A 69 11.04 -12.80 -0.71
N ARG A 70 9.77 -13.16 -0.92
CA ARG A 70 9.27 -13.76 -2.18
C ARG A 70 8.81 -12.73 -3.21
N GLY A 71 8.93 -11.45 -2.90
CA GLY A 71 8.39 -10.36 -3.69
C GLY A 71 6.97 -9.96 -3.27
N PRO A 72 6.30 -9.12 -4.07
CA PRO A 72 4.94 -8.66 -3.80
C PRO A 72 3.97 -9.84 -3.73
N PRO A 73 3.08 -9.90 -2.73
CA PRO A 73 2.30 -11.12 -2.45
C PRO A 73 1.15 -11.37 -3.45
N GLY A 74 0.87 -10.44 -4.37
CA GLY A 74 -0.11 -10.63 -5.44
C GLY A 74 -1.55 -10.86 -4.95
N LEU A 75 -1.88 -10.42 -3.74
CA LEU A 75 -3.19 -10.65 -3.12
C LEU A 75 -4.28 -9.85 -3.82
N GLY A 76 -5.41 -10.51 -4.09
CA GLY A 76 -6.65 -9.85 -4.49
C GLY A 76 -7.36 -9.20 -3.29
N PRO A 77 -8.33 -8.30 -3.52
CA PRO A 77 -9.05 -7.61 -2.46
C PRO A 77 -9.69 -8.54 -1.44
N ASP A 78 -10.27 -9.67 -1.88
CA ASP A 78 -10.95 -10.63 -0.98
C ASP A 78 -9.99 -11.24 0.04
N ALA A 79 -8.74 -11.49 -0.35
CA ALA A 79 -7.70 -12.01 0.55
C ALA A 79 -7.24 -10.99 1.60
N VAL A 80 -7.39 -9.69 1.29
CA VAL A 80 -7.09 -8.58 2.21
C VAL A 80 -8.30 -8.30 3.12
N ASN A 81 -9.52 -8.37 2.56
CA ASN A 81 -10.78 -8.08 3.24
C ASN A 81 -11.21 -9.14 4.26
N ALA A 82 -10.57 -10.30 4.32
CA ALA A 82 -10.79 -11.29 5.37
C ALA A 82 -10.39 -10.72 6.74
N ILE A 83 -11.29 -9.95 7.35
CA ILE A 83 -11.21 -9.54 8.75
C ILE A 83 -11.51 -10.78 9.59
N PRO A 84 -10.60 -11.24 10.45
CA PRO A 84 -10.93 -12.30 11.40
C PRO A 84 -12.11 -11.84 12.27
N GLY A 85 -13.28 -12.47 12.11
CA GLY A 85 -14.42 -12.29 13.04
C GLY A 85 -15.68 -11.58 12.53
N LYS A 86 -15.86 -11.32 11.23
CA LYS A 86 -17.19 -10.98 10.68
C LYS A 86 -17.48 -11.73 9.38
N VAL A 87 -18.28 -12.79 9.52
CA VAL A 87 -19.14 -13.37 8.47
C VAL A 87 -20.57 -12.97 8.81
#